data_AF-A0AAN9RR29-F1
#
_entry.id   AF-A0AAN9RR29-F1
#
_cell.length_a   1.000
_cell.length_b   1.000
_cell.length_c   1.000
_cell.angle_alpha   90.00
_cell.angle_beta   90.00
_cell.angle_gamma   90.00
#
_symmetry.space_group_name_H-M   'P 1'
#
loop_
_entity.id
_entity.type
_entity.pdbx_description
1 polymer ?
#
loop_
_entity_poly.entity_id
_entity_poly.type
_entity_poly.pdbx_seq_one_letter_code
_entity_poly.pdbx_strand_id
1 'polypeptide(L)'
;MKTLSKVAIILSSMMMLLPVTTHSVVVESNESYIKSASFLSEKFEVGPRKIVVKTLLDIEFPKGHIGVKSFDVEVVDEDGKSVPLYETYLHHWFAVKYIENITMSHYIKQSHDLRNGIEFERNDGMCQGFLLPHYWGLGGESRGTSSNLPNPFAVELGNSTKLKDGFEEK
;
A
#
# COMPACT_ATOMS: atom_id res chain seq x y z
N MET A 1 -31.92 -42.97 -32.82
CA MET A 1 -30.66 -42.19 -32.67
C MET A 1 -30.86 -40.67 -32.58
N LYS A 2 -31.80 -40.03 -33.29
CA LYS A 2 -32.00 -38.56 -33.22
C LYS A 2 -32.57 -38.03 -31.89
N THR A 3 -33.32 -38.82 -31.13
CA THR A 3 -33.92 -38.41 -29.85
C THR A 3 -32.93 -38.45 -28.69
N LEU A 4 -32.06 -39.46 -28.63
CA LEU A 4 -30.99 -39.59 -27.62
C LEU A 4 -30.00 -38.41 -27.66
N SER A 5 -29.72 -37.89 -28.86
CA SER A 5 -28.85 -36.72 -29.04
C SER A 5 -29.46 -35.42 -28.50
N LYS A 6 -30.78 -35.22 -28.65
CA LYS A 6 -31.46 -34.03 -28.11
C LYS A 6 -31.54 -34.04 -26.58
N VAL A 7 -31.77 -35.22 -25.98
CA VAL A 7 -31.79 -35.38 -24.52
C VAL A 7 -30.40 -35.13 -23.92
N ALA A 8 -29.34 -35.62 -24.56
CA ALA A 8 -27.96 -35.35 -24.13
C ALA A 8 -27.60 -33.85 -24.21
N ILE A 9 -28.05 -33.15 -25.25
CA ILE A 9 -27.83 -31.70 -25.40
C ILE A 9 -28.61 -30.90 -24.34
N ILE A 10 -29.84 -31.31 -24.01
CA ILE A 10 -30.65 -30.66 -22.96
C ILE A 10 -30.03 -30.90 -21.57
N LEU A 11 -29.58 -32.12 -21.26
CA LEU A 11 -28.88 -32.40 -19.99
C LEU A 11 -27.56 -31.63 -19.88
N SER A 12 -26.80 -31.51 -20.98
CA SER A 12 -25.55 -30.74 -21.00
C SER A 12 -25.78 -29.24 -20.81
N SER A 13 -26.91 -28.71 -21.29
CA SER A 13 -27.31 -27.30 -21.07
C SER A 13 -27.75 -27.05 -19.62
N MET A 14 -28.48 -28.00 -19.02
CA MET A 14 -28.88 -27.91 -17.60
C MET A 14 -27.69 -27.98 -16.63
N MET A 15 -26.62 -28.72 -16.95
CA MET A 15 -25.40 -28.72 -16.12
C MET A 15 -24.64 -27.38 -16.16
N MET A 16 -24.75 -26.60 -17.22
CA MET A 16 -24.11 -25.27 -17.34
C MET A 16 -24.92 -24.16 -16.67
N LEU A 17 -26.17 -24.44 -16.27
CA LEU A 17 -27.08 -23.52 -15.58
C LEU A 17 -27.14 -23.73 -14.07
N LEU A 18 -26.31 -24.63 -13.50
CA LEU A 18 -26.08 -24.65 -12.06
C LEU A 18 -25.33 -23.37 -11.70
N PRO A 19 -25.96 -22.38 -11.03
CA PRO A 19 -25.18 -21.31 -10.46
C PRO A 19 -24.23 -22.00 -9.47
N VAL A 20 -22.93 -21.92 -9.73
CA VAL A 20 -21.96 -22.09 -8.66
C VAL A 20 -22.26 -20.93 -7.72
N THR A 21 -23.13 -21.17 -6.75
CA THR A 21 -23.24 -20.32 -5.59
C THR A 21 -21.91 -20.50 -4.86
N THR A 22 -20.90 -19.77 -5.30
CA THR A 22 -19.81 -19.40 -4.41
C THR A 22 -20.50 -18.62 -3.30
N HIS A 23 -20.89 -19.33 -2.25
CA HIS A 23 -21.15 -18.69 -0.98
C HIS A 23 -19.82 -18.06 -0.60
N SER A 24 -19.65 -16.80 -0.97
CA SER A 24 -18.72 -15.92 -0.28
C SER A 24 -19.23 -15.95 1.16
N VAL A 25 -18.62 -16.78 2.00
CA VAL A 25 -18.78 -16.62 3.44
C VAL A 25 -18.20 -15.24 3.69
N VAL A 26 -19.08 -14.25 3.79
CA VAL A 26 -18.74 -13.00 4.45
C VAL A 26 -18.51 -13.42 5.89
N VAL A 27 -17.26 -13.80 6.18
CA VAL A 27 -16.77 -13.80 7.54
C VAL A 27 -16.91 -12.34 7.93
N GLU A 28 -17.95 -12.06 8.71
CA GLU A 28 -18.13 -10.78 9.39
C GLU A 28 -16.86 -10.60 10.20
N SER A 29 -15.89 -9.86 9.64
CA SER A 29 -14.61 -9.66 10.28
C SER A 29 -14.91 -8.82 11.50
N ASN A 30 -14.82 -9.41 12.68
CA ASN A 30 -14.85 -8.67 13.93
C ASN A 30 -13.93 -7.45 13.78
N GLU A 31 -14.49 -6.25 13.86
CA GLU A 31 -13.75 -4.97 13.76
C GLU A 31 -12.61 -4.86 14.80
N SER A 32 -12.58 -5.76 15.79
CA SER A 32 -11.57 -5.85 16.85
C SER A 32 -10.12 -6.02 16.38
N TYR A 33 -9.87 -6.39 15.12
CA TYR A 33 -8.50 -6.60 14.59
C TYR A 33 -7.95 -5.41 13.80
N ILE A 34 -8.77 -4.40 13.48
CA ILE A 34 -8.31 -3.22 12.75
C ILE A 34 -7.76 -2.21 13.77
N LYS A 35 -6.53 -1.77 13.56
CA LYS A 35 -5.89 -0.71 14.35
C LYS A 35 -5.55 0.44 13.43
N SER A 36 -5.77 1.66 13.91
CA SER A 36 -5.43 2.90 13.20
C SER A 36 -4.38 3.66 14.00
N ALA A 37 -3.44 4.26 13.29
CA ALA A 37 -2.40 5.11 13.85
C ALA A 37 -2.04 6.20 12.82
N SER A 38 -1.51 7.31 13.31
CA SER A 38 -1.02 8.41 12.48
C SER A 38 0.42 8.69 12.85
N PHE A 39 1.22 8.98 11.84
CA PHE A 39 2.67 9.19 11.97
C PHE A 39 3.06 10.46 11.23
N LEU A 40 3.98 11.21 11.82
CA LEU A 40 4.47 12.45 11.23
C LEU A 40 5.78 12.19 10.51
N SER A 41 5.95 12.87 9.39
CA SER A 41 7.21 12.93 8.66
C SER A 41 8.07 14.08 9.17
N GLU A 42 9.28 14.20 8.62
CA GLU A 42 10.07 15.42 8.80
C GLU A 42 9.32 16.63 8.19
N LYS A 43 9.36 17.76 8.90
CA LYS A 43 8.78 19.01 8.43
C LYS A 43 9.45 19.52 7.15
N PHE A 44 8.69 20.22 6.33
CA PHE A 44 9.19 20.92 5.15
C PHE A 44 8.51 22.30 5.04
N GLU A 45 9.18 23.23 4.38
CA GLU A 45 8.66 24.57 4.14
C GLU A 45 8.24 24.74 2.68
N VAL A 46 7.06 25.29 2.45
CA VAL A 46 6.58 25.68 1.13
C VAL A 46 6.20 27.16 1.14
N GLY A 47 6.81 27.93 0.24
CA GLY A 47 6.48 29.34 0.06
C GLY A 47 5.27 29.54 -0.87
N PRO A 48 4.64 30.72 -0.83
CA PRO A 48 3.55 31.05 -1.76
C PRO A 48 3.97 30.84 -3.22
N ARG A 49 3.11 30.16 -4.00
CA ARG A 49 3.32 29.83 -5.42
C ARG A 49 4.56 28.98 -5.71
N LYS A 50 5.10 28.29 -4.70
CA LYS A 50 6.19 27.32 -4.88
C LYS A 50 5.64 25.89 -4.86
N ILE A 51 6.40 25.00 -5.49
CA ILE A 51 6.15 23.55 -5.47
C ILE A 51 7.31 22.93 -4.69
N VAL A 52 6.98 21.98 -3.82
CA VAL A 52 7.95 21.19 -3.07
C VAL A 52 7.77 19.73 -3.44
N VAL A 53 8.87 19.08 -3.81
CA VAL A 53 8.94 17.63 -4.04
C VAL A 53 9.93 17.08 -3.05
N LYS A 54 9.49 16.17 -2.19
CA LYS A 54 10.30 15.59 -1.11
C LYS A 54 10.14 14.09 -1.09
N THR A 55 11.24 13.41 -0.79
CA THR A 55 11.25 12.02 -0.36
C THR A 55 11.52 12.03 1.14
N LEU A 56 10.49 11.73 1.93
CA LEU A 56 10.54 11.73 3.38
C LEU A 56 10.69 10.28 3.83
N LEU A 57 11.81 9.98 4.50
CA LEU A 57 12.22 8.63 4.88
C LEU A 57 12.07 8.43 6.38
N ASP A 58 12.20 7.17 6.82
CA ASP A 58 12.17 6.77 8.24
C ASP A 58 10.93 7.28 9.00
N ILE A 59 9.79 7.42 8.31
CA ILE A 59 8.50 7.67 8.95
C ILE A 59 8.18 6.46 9.81
N GLU A 60 7.93 6.66 11.09
CA GLU A 60 7.57 5.55 11.99
C GLU A 60 6.35 4.82 11.42
N PHE A 61 6.49 3.54 11.08
CA PHE A 61 5.39 2.72 10.56
C PHE A 61 5.39 1.35 11.26
N PRO A 62 4.21 0.72 11.50
CA PRO A 62 4.15 -0.58 12.12
C PRO A 62 4.93 -1.63 11.31
N LYS A 63 5.88 -2.29 11.98
CA LYS A 63 6.70 -3.36 11.38
C LYS A 63 6.08 -4.73 11.60
N GLY A 64 6.51 -5.70 10.80
CA GLY A 64 6.05 -7.09 10.87
C GLY A 64 4.93 -7.38 9.88
N HIS A 65 4.38 -8.58 9.95
CA HIS A 65 3.44 -9.09 8.94
C HIS A 65 2.01 -8.60 9.21
N ILE A 66 1.58 -7.58 8.48
CA ILE A 66 0.29 -6.91 8.63
C ILE A 66 -0.43 -6.73 7.28
N GLY A 67 -1.74 -6.51 7.32
CA GLY A 67 -2.53 -6.11 6.17
C GLY A 67 -2.96 -4.65 6.27
N VAL A 68 -2.55 -3.82 5.32
CA VAL A 68 -2.98 -2.43 5.22
C VAL A 68 -4.39 -2.37 4.63
N LYS A 69 -5.32 -1.83 5.40
CA LYS A 69 -6.74 -1.66 5.01
C LYS A 69 -7.02 -0.32 4.34
N SER A 70 -6.35 0.73 4.79
CA SER A 70 -6.46 2.10 4.28
C SER A 70 -5.14 2.81 4.54
N PHE A 71 -4.80 3.76 3.68
CA PHE A 71 -3.66 4.65 3.84
C PHE A 71 -4.07 6.04 3.39
N ASP A 72 -4.16 6.96 4.34
CA ASP A 72 -4.58 8.34 4.10
C ASP A 72 -3.43 9.28 4.48
N VAL A 73 -3.32 10.40 3.75
CA VAL A 73 -2.29 11.44 4.00
C VAL A 73 -2.97 12.75 4.30
N GLU A 74 -2.41 13.49 5.25
CA GLU A 74 -2.82 14.84 5.63
C GLU A 74 -1.59 15.76 5.63
N VAL A 75 -1.81 17.04 5.33
CA VAL A 75 -0.80 18.09 5.49
C VAL A 75 -1.18 18.91 6.70
N VAL A 76 -0.34 18.89 7.73
CA VAL A 76 -0.58 19.61 8.98
C VAL A 76 0.46 20.72 9.20
N ASP A 77 0.09 21.74 9.95
CA ASP A 77 0.99 22.78 10.44
C ASP A 77 1.81 22.29 11.66
N GLU A 78 2.66 23.17 12.21
CA GLU A 78 3.48 22.89 13.39
C GLU A 78 2.68 22.51 14.65
N ASP A 79 1.41 22.89 14.73
CA ASP A 79 0.49 22.57 15.82
C ASP A 79 -0.30 21.27 15.54
N GLY A 80 -0.03 20.61 14.41
CA GLY A 80 -0.69 19.37 13.99
C GLY A 80 -2.10 19.58 13.42
N LYS A 81 -2.44 20.80 13.01
CA LYS A 81 -3.74 21.13 12.44
C LYS A 81 -3.70 21.05 10.91
N SER A 82 -4.73 20.44 10.31
CA SER A 82 -4.84 20.32 8.85
C SER A 82 -4.79 21.68 8.15
N VAL A 83 -3.91 21.79 7.16
CA VAL A 83 -3.75 22.96 6.30
C VAL A 83 -4.84 22.96 5.22
N PRO A 84 -5.61 24.04 5.05
CA PRO A 84 -6.67 24.09 4.05
C PRO A 84 -6.18 23.89 2.61
N LEU A 85 -7.02 23.24 1.79
CA LEU A 85 -6.75 22.95 0.38
C LEU A 85 -6.41 24.19 -0.46
N TYR A 86 -7.02 25.34 -0.14
CA TYR A 86 -6.78 26.59 -0.86
C TYR A 86 -5.44 27.24 -0.52
N GLU A 87 -4.77 26.80 0.56
CA GLU A 87 -3.44 27.26 0.95
C GLU A 87 -2.35 26.34 0.39
N THR A 88 -2.52 25.03 0.57
CA THR A 88 -1.57 24.02 0.09
C THR A 88 -2.33 22.85 -0.54
N TYR A 89 -1.94 22.52 -1.77
CA TYR A 89 -2.52 21.42 -2.54
C TYR A 89 -1.54 20.26 -2.67
N LEU A 90 -1.96 19.05 -2.29
CA LEU A 90 -1.12 17.85 -2.40
C LEU A 90 -1.33 17.19 -3.76
N HIS A 91 -0.43 17.46 -4.71
CA HIS A 91 -0.61 17.01 -6.10
C HIS A 91 -0.40 15.50 -6.27
N HIS A 92 0.67 14.94 -5.71
CA HIS A 92 0.94 13.50 -5.69
C HIS A 92 1.64 13.11 -4.39
N TRP A 93 1.33 11.92 -3.88
CA TRP A 93 2.05 11.29 -2.79
C TRP A 93 2.11 9.78 -2.98
N PHE A 94 3.16 9.17 -2.44
CA PHE A 94 3.43 7.75 -2.53
C PHE A 94 3.99 7.27 -1.20
N ALA A 95 3.44 6.19 -0.66
CA ALA A 95 3.98 5.47 0.47
C ALA A 95 4.65 4.19 -0.04
N VAL A 96 5.97 4.13 0.13
CA VAL A 96 6.82 3.03 -0.34
C VAL A 96 7.58 2.50 0.85
N LYS A 97 7.55 1.18 1.02
CA LYS A 97 8.41 0.48 1.97
C LYS A 97 9.80 0.29 1.39
N TYR A 98 10.82 0.40 2.22
CA TYR A 98 12.17 -0.01 1.84
C TYR A 98 12.84 -0.84 2.93
N ILE A 99 13.88 -1.56 2.53
CA ILE A 99 14.81 -2.23 3.42
C ILE A 99 16.16 -1.54 3.33
N GLU A 100 16.85 -1.46 4.47
CA GLU A 100 18.13 -0.80 4.60
C GLU A 100 19.20 -1.81 5.02
N ASN A 101 20.37 -1.77 4.39
CA ASN A 101 21.53 -2.56 4.80
C ASN A 101 22.15 -1.92 6.05
N ILE A 102 22.14 -2.66 7.17
CA ILE A 102 22.61 -2.19 8.47
C ILE A 102 24.07 -1.75 8.47
N THR A 103 24.90 -2.31 7.58
CA THR A 103 26.31 -1.93 7.47
C THR A 103 26.52 -0.57 6.80
N MET A 104 25.51 -0.09 6.07
CA MET A 104 25.55 1.17 5.32
C MET A 104 24.79 2.30 6.01
N SER A 105 24.10 2.04 7.12
CA SER A 105 23.26 3.02 7.81
C SER A 105 23.98 4.33 8.15
N HIS A 106 25.22 4.25 8.64
CA HIS A 106 26.01 5.45 8.94
C HIS A 106 26.35 6.25 7.68
N TYR A 107 26.65 5.57 6.57
CA TYR A 107 26.94 6.22 5.29
C TYR A 107 25.70 6.89 4.70
N ILE A 108 24.53 6.23 4.73
CA ILE A 108 23.27 6.80 4.24
C ILE A 108 22.92 8.07 5.01
N LYS A 109 23.01 8.02 6.35
CA LYS A 109 22.73 9.18 7.21
C LYS A 109 23.64 10.38 6.93
N GLN A 110 24.89 10.15 6.54
CA GLN A 110 25.86 11.22 6.29
C GLN A 110 25.83 11.74 4.85
N SER A 111 25.64 10.86 3.87
CA SER A 111 25.71 11.19 2.45
C SER A 111 24.37 11.59 1.85
N HIS A 112 23.26 11.20 2.49
CA HIS A 112 21.92 11.20 1.91
C HIS A 112 21.84 10.48 0.55
N ASP A 113 22.82 9.60 0.23
CA ASP A 113 22.85 8.83 -1.01
C ASP A 113 22.04 7.54 -0.86
N LEU A 114 20.78 7.61 -1.28
CA LEU A 114 19.82 6.50 -1.20
C LEU A 114 20.09 5.39 -2.23
N ARG A 115 21.05 5.58 -3.15
CA ARG A 115 21.36 4.58 -4.18
C ARG A 115 22.14 3.39 -3.62
N ASN A 116 22.82 3.60 -2.49
CA ASN A 116 23.72 2.62 -1.89
C ASN A 116 23.20 2.26 -0.48
N GLY A 117 22.65 1.05 -0.36
CA GLY A 117 22.23 0.49 0.93
C GLY A 117 20.73 0.60 1.24
N ILE A 118 19.93 1.22 0.37
CA ILE A 118 18.46 1.15 0.42
C ILE A 118 17.93 0.35 -0.77
N GLU A 119 16.97 -0.53 -0.51
CA GLU A 119 16.23 -1.25 -1.53
C GLU A 119 14.72 -1.05 -1.31
N PHE A 120 14.07 -0.37 -2.25
CA PHE A 120 12.62 -0.25 -2.25
C PHE A 120 12.00 -1.62 -2.56
N GLU A 121 11.03 -2.05 -1.73
CA GLU A 121 10.35 -3.30 -1.97
C GLU A 121 9.46 -3.22 -3.21
N ARG A 122 9.34 -4.36 -3.89
CA ARG A 122 8.80 -4.48 -5.24
C ARG A 122 7.53 -5.32 -5.24
N ASN A 123 6.76 -5.23 -6.32
CA ASN A 123 5.70 -6.20 -6.55
C ASN A 123 6.31 -7.59 -6.76
N ASP A 124 5.65 -8.63 -6.24
CA ASP A 124 5.93 -10.00 -6.64
C ASP A 124 5.55 -10.18 -8.13
N GLY A 125 6.44 -10.75 -8.95
CA GLY A 125 6.17 -11.03 -10.37
C GLY A 125 7.29 -10.67 -11.34
N MET A 126 7.00 -10.66 -12.65
CA MET A 126 8.02 -10.50 -13.70
C MET A 126 8.51 -9.06 -13.91
N CYS A 127 7.77 -8.05 -13.44
CA CYS A 127 8.17 -6.65 -13.54
C CYS A 127 9.07 -6.25 -12.36
N GLN A 128 10.33 -6.67 -12.41
CA GLN A 128 11.35 -6.35 -11.40
C GLN A 128 12.21 -5.15 -11.82
N GLY A 129 12.58 -4.26 -10.88
CA GLY A 129 13.49 -3.13 -11.10
C GLY A 129 12.93 -1.77 -10.65
N PHE A 130 13.59 -0.66 -11.04
CA PHE A 130 13.12 0.72 -10.74
C PHE A 130 11.85 1.14 -11.49
N LEU A 131 11.37 0.31 -12.43
CA LEU A 131 10.26 0.67 -13.30
C LEU A 131 8.92 0.76 -12.55
N LEU A 132 8.68 -0.10 -11.55
CA LEU A 132 7.39 -0.19 -10.83
C LEU A 132 7.59 -0.66 -9.37
N PRO A 133 7.95 0.23 -8.43
CA PRO A 133 7.93 -0.13 -7.00
C PRO A 133 6.50 -0.47 -6.56
N HIS A 134 6.38 -1.28 -5.50
CA HIS A 134 5.07 -1.50 -4.90
C HIS A 134 4.72 -0.29 -4.02
N TYR A 135 3.50 0.21 -4.17
CA TYR A 135 2.99 1.32 -3.38
C TYR A 135 1.95 0.77 -2.41
N TRP A 136 2.17 0.96 -1.12
CA TRP A 136 1.20 0.61 -0.07
C TRP A 136 0.20 1.75 0.18
N GLY A 137 0.51 2.92 -0.34
CA GLY A 137 -0.40 4.04 -0.50
C GLY A 137 0.06 4.88 -1.69
N LEU A 138 -0.90 5.38 -2.47
CA LEU A 138 -0.64 6.31 -3.55
C LEU A 138 -1.87 7.19 -3.76
N GLY A 139 -1.66 8.43 -4.15
CA GLY A 139 -2.77 9.31 -4.42
C GLY A 139 -2.35 10.67 -4.95
N GLY A 140 -3.36 11.45 -5.32
CA GLY A 140 -3.25 12.89 -5.40
C GLY A 140 -3.92 13.51 -4.19
N GLU A 141 -4.66 14.59 -4.41
CA GLU A 141 -5.44 15.20 -3.35
C GLU A 141 -6.64 14.31 -2.98
N SER A 142 -6.53 13.66 -1.83
CA SER A 142 -7.51 12.72 -1.29
C SER A 142 -7.84 13.01 0.17
N ARG A 143 -7.48 14.19 0.69
CA ARG A 143 -7.79 14.56 2.08
C ARG A 143 -9.30 14.59 2.30
N GLY A 144 -9.74 13.93 3.36
CA GLY A 144 -11.16 13.74 3.68
C GLY A 144 -11.87 12.69 2.83
N THR A 145 -11.18 11.96 1.95
CA THR A 145 -11.73 10.80 1.24
C THR A 145 -11.15 9.49 1.81
N SER A 146 -12.00 8.46 1.88
CA SER A 146 -11.61 7.16 2.42
C SER A 146 -10.90 6.30 1.38
N SER A 147 -9.75 5.74 1.75
CA SER A 147 -9.01 4.73 0.97
C SER A 147 -9.29 3.28 1.39
N ASN A 148 -10.37 3.03 2.14
CA ASN A 148 -10.63 1.72 2.74
C ASN A 148 -10.92 0.62 1.70
N LEU A 149 -10.15 -0.46 1.78
CA LEU A 149 -10.36 -1.67 0.99
C LEU A 149 -11.51 -2.51 1.57
N PRO A 150 -12.43 -3.02 0.72
CA PRO A 150 -13.51 -3.87 1.20
C PRO A 150 -12.97 -5.18 1.78
N ASN A 151 -13.67 -5.77 2.74
CA ASN A 151 -13.33 -7.11 3.23
C ASN A 151 -13.54 -8.17 2.13
N PRO A 152 -12.72 -9.23 2.08
CA PRO A 152 -11.62 -9.59 3.00
C PRO A 152 -10.24 -9.06 2.57
N PHE A 153 -10.18 -8.04 1.70
CA PHE A 153 -8.94 -7.60 1.07
C PHE A 153 -8.12 -6.66 1.95
N ALA A 154 -6.79 -6.77 1.82
CA ALA A 154 -5.79 -5.89 2.41
C ALA A 154 -4.51 -5.95 1.56
N VAL A 155 -3.66 -4.93 1.65
CA VAL A 155 -2.32 -4.97 1.06
C VAL A 155 -1.36 -5.58 2.08
N GLU A 156 -0.73 -6.71 1.76
CA GLU A 156 0.28 -7.35 2.63
C GLU A 156 1.50 -6.43 2.77
N LEU A 157 1.87 -6.11 4.01
CA LEU A 157 3.09 -5.38 4.34
C LEU A 157 3.89 -6.18 5.36
N GLY A 158 5.19 -6.26 5.12
CA GLY A 158 6.14 -6.85 6.05
C GLY A 158 6.06 -8.37 6.09
N ASN A 159 7.22 -9.01 6.20
CA ASN A 159 7.32 -10.44 6.46
C ASN A 159 8.76 -10.76 6.87
N SER A 160 8.97 -11.09 8.14
CA SER A 160 10.33 -11.35 8.65
C SER A 160 11.01 -12.54 7.96
N THR A 161 10.24 -13.43 7.33
CA THR A 161 10.80 -14.57 6.57
C THR A 161 11.29 -14.18 5.18
N LYS A 162 10.84 -13.03 4.64
CA LYS A 162 11.27 -12.48 3.34
C LYS A 162 12.42 -11.47 3.46
N LEU A 163 12.76 -11.04 4.68
CA LEU A 163 13.83 -10.06 4.93
C LEU A 163 15.22 -10.68 4.70
N LYS A 164 16.08 -9.98 3.97
CA LYS A 164 17.45 -10.43 3.67
C LYS A 164 18.33 -10.31 4.92
N ASP A 165 19.27 -11.25 5.09
CA ASP A 165 20.26 -11.16 6.16
C ASP A 165 21.07 -9.86 6.07
N GLY A 166 21.22 -9.16 7.20
CA GLY A 166 21.91 -7.87 7.27
C GLY A 166 21.08 -6.67 6.77
N PHE A 167 19.79 -6.86 6.49
CA PHE A 167 18.86 -5.77 6.19
C PHE A 167 17.84 -5.58 7.30
N GLU A 168 17.36 -4.35 7.47
CA GLU A 168 16.24 -4.01 8.34
C GLU A 168 15.10 -3.36 7.57
N GLU A 169 13.87 -3.63 7.99
CA GLU A 169 12.67 -2.96 7.48
C GLU A 169 12.57 -1.54 8.05
N LYS A 170 12.31 -0.58 7.16
CA LYS A 170 12.12 0.84 7.47
C LYS A 170 10.78 1.33 6.94
#